data_AF-A0A9P6DS05-F1
#
_entry.id   AF-A0A9P6DS05-F1
#
_cell.length_a   1.000
_cell.length_b   1.000
_cell.length_c   1.000
_cell.angle_alpha   90.00
_cell.angle_beta   90.00
_cell.angle_gamma   90.00
#
_symmetry.space_group_name_H-M   'P 1'
#
loop_
_entity.id
_entity.type
_entity.pdbx_description
1 polymer ?
#
loop_
_entity_poly.entity_id
_entity_poly.type
_entity_poly.pdbx_seq_one_letter_code
_entity_poly.pdbx_strand_id
1 'polypeptide(L)'
;MCGKKWSDDLRWAVIRMHKDVPRGTISRYTGMSRRTIQHVISTFKMVGCVNLPGTTKQGRPHILSQGNVNYLKATLDRTPDTYLDELRDDIEDNCGAPNVSLSTIWRTLQRSGITRKKACLHTVEGIKLTSRILDDMSSHST
;
A
#
# COMPACT_ATOMS: atom_id res chain seq x y z
N MET A 1 -6.66 -28.37 -7.89
CA MET A 1 -7.93 -27.62 -8.05
C MET A 1 -7.62 -26.13 -8.03
N CYS A 2 -7.97 -25.42 -9.10
CA CYS A 2 -7.67 -24.00 -9.26
C CYS A 2 -8.41 -23.16 -8.19
N GLY A 3 -7.73 -22.16 -7.60
CA GLY A 3 -8.25 -21.33 -6.50
C GLY A 3 -9.36 -20.35 -6.90
N LYS A 4 -10.19 -20.69 -7.88
CA LYS A 4 -11.29 -19.84 -8.36
C LYS A 4 -12.53 -20.07 -7.50
N LYS A 5 -13.16 -18.98 -7.06
CA LYS A 5 -14.45 -19.04 -6.36
C LYS A 5 -15.50 -19.61 -7.32
N TRP A 6 -16.41 -20.42 -6.80
CA TRP A 6 -17.59 -20.86 -7.54
C TRP A 6 -18.47 -19.67 -7.89
N SER A 7 -19.22 -19.78 -9.00
CA SER A 7 -20.19 -18.76 -9.40
C SER A 7 -21.16 -18.46 -8.26
N ASP A 8 -21.54 -17.19 -8.15
CA ASP A 8 -22.42 -16.69 -7.10
C ASP A 8 -23.79 -17.34 -7.18
N ASP A 9 -24.31 -17.54 -8.39
CA ASP A 9 -25.58 -18.19 -8.64
C ASP A 9 -25.60 -19.62 -8.11
N LEU A 10 -24.50 -20.36 -8.31
CA LEU A 10 -24.37 -21.72 -7.81
C LEU A 10 -24.36 -21.76 -6.29
N ARG A 11 -23.70 -20.79 -5.65
CA ARG A 11 -23.65 -20.70 -4.18
C ARG A 11 -25.01 -20.29 -3.59
N TRP A 12 -25.74 -19.39 -4.26
CA TRP A 12 -27.13 -19.07 -3.91
C TRP A 12 -28.07 -20.25 -4.11
N ALA A 13 -27.89 -21.01 -5.20
CA ALA A 13 -28.65 -22.23 -5.45
C ALA A 13 -28.43 -23.26 -4.33
N VAL A 14 -27.19 -23.43 -3.85
CA VAL A 14 -26.88 -24.28 -2.69
C VAL A 14 -27.65 -23.86 -1.44
N ILE A 15 -27.76 -22.56 -1.16
CA ILE A 15 -28.47 -22.05 0.02
C ILE A 15 -29.98 -22.29 -0.10
N ARG A 16 -30.54 -22.10 -1.30
CA ARG A 16 -31.95 -22.43 -1.57
C ARG A 16 -32.21 -23.92 -1.38
N MET A 17 -31.38 -24.77 -2.00
CA MET A 17 -31.52 -26.24 -1.90
C MET A 17 -31.31 -26.77 -0.48
N HIS A 18 -30.42 -26.17 0.32
CA HIS A 18 -30.13 -26.64 1.68
C HIS A 18 -31.33 -26.58 2.63
N LYS A 19 -32.39 -25.83 2.30
CA LYS A 19 -33.61 -25.79 3.12
C LYS A 19 -34.36 -27.12 3.10
N ASP A 20 -34.45 -27.76 1.93
CA ASP A 20 -35.32 -28.92 1.73
C ASP A 20 -34.55 -30.20 1.35
N VAL A 21 -33.28 -30.08 0.98
CA VAL A 21 -32.48 -31.17 0.39
C VAL A 21 -31.24 -31.48 1.24
N PRO A 22 -30.93 -32.76 1.52
CA PRO A 22 -29.73 -33.13 2.25
C PRO A 22 -28.46 -32.86 1.45
N ARG A 23 -27.37 -32.50 2.14
CA ARG A 23 -26.09 -32.06 1.56
C ARG A 23 -25.47 -33.06 0.58
N GLY A 24 -25.72 -34.35 0.74
CA GLY A 24 -25.26 -35.39 -0.19
C GLY A 24 -25.88 -35.25 -1.59
N THR A 25 -27.17 -34.95 -1.63
CA THR A 25 -27.92 -34.75 -2.88
C THR A 25 -27.54 -33.43 -3.54
N ILE A 26 -27.32 -32.37 -2.76
CA ILE A 26 -26.81 -31.08 -3.28
C ILE A 26 -25.43 -31.25 -3.93
N SER A 27 -24.55 -32.06 -3.32
CA SER A 27 -23.23 -32.37 -3.88
C SER A 27 -23.34 -33.07 -5.24
N ARG A 28 -24.28 -34.01 -5.39
CA ARG A 28 -24.55 -34.68 -6.67
C ARG A 28 -25.07 -33.72 -7.74
N TYR A 29 -26.01 -32.84 -7.40
CA TYR A 29 -26.61 -31.91 -8.38
C TYR A 29 -25.69 -30.75 -8.77
N THR A 30 -24.89 -30.22 -7.85
CA THR A 30 -24.04 -29.04 -8.09
C THR A 30 -22.60 -29.39 -8.44
N GLY A 31 -22.18 -30.64 -8.24
CA GLY A 31 -20.78 -31.06 -8.35
C GLY A 31 -19.86 -30.50 -7.25
N MET A 32 -20.39 -29.76 -6.28
CA MET A 32 -19.59 -29.20 -5.19
C MET A 32 -19.24 -30.26 -4.15
N SER A 33 -18.04 -30.15 -3.57
CA SER A 33 -17.67 -30.97 -2.44
C SER A 33 -18.53 -30.65 -1.21
N ARG A 34 -18.78 -31.67 -0.36
CA ARG A 34 -19.48 -31.48 0.92
C ARG A 34 -18.85 -30.39 1.79
N ARG A 35 -17.51 -30.27 1.77
CA ARG A 35 -16.76 -29.23 2.48
C ARG A 35 -17.10 -27.83 1.96
N THR A 36 -17.18 -27.66 0.64
CA THR A 36 -17.54 -26.38 0.01
C THR A 36 -18.97 -25.99 0.35
N ILE A 37 -19.90 -26.93 0.26
CA ILE A 37 -21.31 -26.72 0.62
C ILE A 37 -21.41 -26.27 2.09
N GLN A 38 -20.75 -26.99 3.00
CA GLN A 38 -20.71 -26.64 4.42
C GLN A 38 -20.17 -25.22 4.65
N HIS A 39 -19.08 -24.88 3.96
CA HIS A 39 -18.47 -23.56 4.07
C HIS A 39 -19.42 -22.46 3.60
N VAL A 40 -20.06 -22.62 2.43
CA VAL A 40 -21.04 -21.65 1.88
C VAL A 40 -22.19 -21.42 2.86
N ILE A 41 -22.76 -22.49 3.42
CA ILE A 41 -23.85 -22.39 4.40
C ILE A 41 -23.38 -21.69 5.68
N SER A 42 -22.18 -22.03 6.17
CA SER A 42 -21.62 -21.41 7.37
C SER A 42 -21.37 -19.91 7.18
N THR A 43 -20.81 -19.52 6.02
CA THR A 43 -20.61 -18.12 5.67
C THR A 43 -21.94 -17.37 5.60
N PHE A 44 -22.96 -17.96 4.95
CA PHE A 44 -24.28 -17.35 4.88
C PHE A 44 -24.94 -17.19 6.26
N LYS A 45 -24.80 -18.17 7.16
CA LYS A 45 -25.32 -18.05 8.53
C LYS A 45 -24.63 -16.96 9.35
N MET A 46 -23.35 -16.72 9.12
CA MET A 46 -22.56 -15.73 9.85
C MET A 46 -22.80 -14.31 9.34
N VAL A 47 -22.88 -14.12 8.02
CA VAL A 47 -22.86 -12.78 7.39
C VAL A 47 -24.22 -12.40 6.78
N GLY A 48 -25.10 -13.37 6.51
CA GLY A 48 -26.36 -13.16 5.79
C GLY A 48 -26.20 -13.02 4.27
N CYS A 49 -24.96 -13.06 3.76
CA CYS A 49 -24.66 -12.99 2.34
C CYS A 49 -23.63 -14.04 1.93
N VAL A 50 -23.70 -14.44 0.67
CA VAL A 50 -22.82 -15.46 0.06
C VAL A 50 -21.47 -14.89 -0.34
N ASN A 51 -21.51 -13.63 -0.76
CA ASN A 51 -20.34 -12.82 -1.04
C ASN A 51 -20.25 -11.74 -0.01
N LEU A 52 -19.17 -11.74 0.76
CA LEU A 52 -18.83 -10.61 1.60
C LEU A 52 -18.51 -9.42 0.68
N PRO A 53 -19.35 -8.37 0.64
CA PRO A 53 -19.01 -7.15 -0.07
C PRO A 53 -17.73 -6.57 0.53
N GLY A 54 -16.77 -6.18 -0.31
CA GLY A 54 -15.48 -5.64 0.13
C GLY A 54 -14.34 -6.67 0.28
N THR A 55 -14.55 -7.96 0.03
CA THR A 55 -13.46 -8.97 0.00
C THR A 55 -12.71 -9.04 -1.33
N THR A 56 -12.61 -7.93 -2.05
CA THR A 56 -11.44 -7.75 -2.92
C THR A 56 -10.23 -7.93 -2.03
N LYS A 57 -9.27 -8.76 -2.45
CA LYS A 57 -8.03 -9.03 -1.69
C LYS A 57 -7.22 -7.73 -1.58
N GLN A 58 -7.64 -6.80 -0.74
CA GLN A 58 -6.80 -5.72 -0.28
C GLN A 58 -5.84 -6.37 0.69
N GLY A 59 -4.56 -6.40 0.31
CA GLY A 59 -3.51 -6.90 1.17
C GLY A 59 -3.44 -6.09 2.47
N ARG A 60 -2.42 -6.37 3.28
CA ARG A 60 -2.15 -5.57 4.48
C ARG A 60 -2.17 -4.08 4.12
N PRO A 61 -2.89 -3.23 4.86
CA PRO A 61 -2.87 -1.78 4.66
C PRO A 61 -1.44 -1.28 4.59
N HIS A 62 -1.19 -0.34 3.68
CA HIS A 62 0.14 0.26 3.53
C HIS A 62 0.50 1.09 4.76
N ILE A 63 1.80 1.14 5.09
CA ILE A 63 2.33 2.00 6.16
C ILE A 63 2.07 3.48 5.84
N LEU A 64 2.19 3.84 4.56
CA LEU A 64 1.83 5.17 4.07
C LEU A 64 0.39 5.13 3.55
N SER A 65 -0.47 5.92 4.18
CA SER A 65 -1.84 6.14 3.72
C SER A 65 -1.86 6.89 2.39
N GLN A 66 -2.96 6.81 1.64
CA GLN A 66 -3.14 7.56 0.40
C GLN A 66 -2.97 9.07 0.60
N GLY A 67 -3.37 9.60 1.76
CA GLY A 67 -3.13 11.00 2.13
C GLY A 67 -1.65 11.36 2.12
N ASN A 68 -0.80 10.51 2.71
CA ASN A 68 0.64 10.71 2.78
C ASN A 68 1.27 10.65 1.38
N VAL A 69 0.75 9.80 0.49
CA VAL A 69 1.18 9.74 -0.91
C VAL A 69 0.85 11.04 -1.65
N ASN A 70 -0.33 11.61 -1.40
CA ASN A 70 -0.72 12.88 -2.01
C ASN A 70 0.11 14.05 -1.47
N TYR A 71 0.43 14.04 -0.18
CA TYR A 71 1.34 15.00 0.43
C TYR A 71 2.73 14.95 -0.23
N LEU A 72 3.32 13.75 -0.34
CA LEU A 72 4.61 13.55 -1.03
C LEU A 72 4.62 14.11 -2.46
N LYS A 73 3.53 13.88 -3.21
CA LYS A 73 3.39 14.43 -4.57
C LYS A 73 3.36 15.96 -4.55
N ALA A 74 2.55 16.55 -3.67
CA ALA A 74 2.44 18.00 -3.55
C ALA A 74 3.76 18.67 -3.12
N THR A 75 4.54 18.02 -2.25
CA THR A 75 5.88 18.50 -1.87
C THR A 75 6.83 18.44 -3.06
N LEU A 76 6.88 17.32 -3.79
CA LEU A 76 7.75 17.17 -4.96
C LEU A 76 7.36 18.07 -6.14
N ASP A 77 6.07 18.37 -6.31
CA ASP A 77 5.60 19.34 -7.31
C ASP A 77 6.06 20.76 -7.01
N ARG A 78 6.28 21.10 -5.72
CA ARG A 78 6.80 22.41 -5.28
C ARG A 78 8.33 22.45 -5.29
N THR A 79 8.96 21.38 -4.82
CA THR A 79 10.41 21.27 -4.64
C THR A 79 10.89 19.89 -5.15
N PRO A 80 11.24 19.77 -6.43
CA PRO A 80 11.61 18.49 -7.03
C PRO A 80 13.01 17.99 -6.61
N ASP A 81 13.84 18.87 -6.04
CA ASP A 81 15.23 18.58 -5.65
C ASP A 81 15.38 18.12 -4.18
N THR A 82 14.26 17.91 -3.46
CA THR A 82 14.26 17.43 -2.07
C THR A 82 14.83 16.02 -1.97
N TYR A 83 15.70 15.80 -0.98
CA TYR A 83 16.32 14.49 -0.76
C TYR A 83 15.34 13.50 -0.08
N LEU A 84 15.65 12.20 -0.17
CA LEU A 84 14.73 11.14 0.29
C LEU A 84 14.62 11.06 1.81
N ASP A 85 15.68 11.43 2.52
CA ASP A 85 15.76 11.59 3.97
C ASP A 85 14.98 12.81 4.44
N GLU A 86 15.08 13.94 3.76
CA GLU A 86 14.25 15.13 4.05
C GLU A 86 12.75 14.80 3.90
N LEU A 87 12.37 14.11 2.83
CA LEU A 87 10.99 13.64 2.65
C LEU A 87 10.55 12.64 3.74
N ARG A 88 11.49 11.91 4.35
CA ARG A 88 11.19 11.01 5.45
C ARG A 88 10.86 11.80 6.69
N ASP A 89 11.73 12.74 7.05
CA ASP A 89 11.59 13.56 8.24
C ASP A 89 10.30 14.41 8.13
N ASP A 90 10.02 14.99 6.94
CA ASP A 90 8.77 15.70 6.66
C ASP A 90 7.51 14.84 6.87
N ILE A 91 7.54 13.55 6.49
CA ILE A 91 6.41 12.64 6.72
C ILE A 91 6.27 12.27 8.20
N GLU A 92 7.39 12.05 8.88
CA GLU A 92 7.40 11.71 10.31
C GLU A 92 6.82 12.88 11.12
N ASP A 93 7.17 14.11 10.77
CA ASP A 93 6.74 15.33 11.46
C ASP A 93 5.30 15.77 11.09
N ASN A 94 4.94 15.76 9.80
CA ASN A 94 3.68 16.36 9.34
C ASN A 94 2.54 15.35 9.11
N CYS A 95 2.85 14.07 8.85
CA CYS A 95 1.85 13.06 8.46
C CYS A 95 1.63 11.97 9.52
N GLY A 96 2.34 12.02 10.65
CA GLY A 96 2.15 11.10 11.78
C GLY A 96 2.39 9.62 11.43
N ALA A 97 3.27 9.34 10.48
CA ALA A 97 3.68 7.99 10.11
C ALA A 97 5.08 7.69 10.66
N PRO A 98 5.21 7.22 11.91
CA PRO A 98 6.51 6.97 12.53
C PRO A 98 7.19 5.72 11.96
N ASN A 99 8.53 5.74 11.87
CA ASN A 99 9.40 4.63 11.47
C ASN A 99 9.28 4.24 9.99
N VAL A 100 9.13 5.22 9.10
CA VAL A 100 9.07 4.96 7.67
C VAL A 100 10.49 4.79 7.13
N SER A 101 10.85 3.58 6.69
CA SER A 101 12.17 3.37 6.06
C SER A 101 12.30 4.16 4.75
N LEU A 102 13.51 4.62 4.40
CA LEU A 102 13.81 5.23 3.09
C LEU A 102 13.33 4.36 1.92
N SER A 103 13.47 3.04 2.05
CA SER A 103 12.98 2.07 1.06
C SER A 103 11.46 2.11 0.89
N THR A 104 10.71 2.40 1.96
CA THR A 104 9.25 2.55 1.91
C THR A 104 8.86 3.79 1.11
N ILE A 105 9.54 4.91 1.34
CA ILE A 105 9.29 6.16 0.61
C ILE A 105 9.62 5.97 -0.86
N TRP A 106 10.81 5.43 -1.16
CA TRP A 106 11.22 5.17 -2.53
C TRP A 106 10.23 4.29 -3.30
N ARG A 107 9.82 3.15 -2.73
CA ARG A 107 8.83 2.26 -3.37
C ARG A 107 7.48 2.95 -3.56
N THR A 108 7.10 3.83 -2.64
CA THR A 108 5.86 4.59 -2.71
C THR A 108 5.90 5.62 -3.84
N LEU A 109 7.01 6.35 -3.98
CA LEU A 109 7.26 7.27 -5.09
C LEU A 109 7.29 6.55 -6.44
N GLN A 110 7.98 5.43 -6.52
CA GLN A 110 8.05 4.63 -7.75
C GLN A 110 6.67 4.12 -8.17
N ARG A 111 5.87 3.63 -7.21
CA ARG A 111 4.49 3.19 -7.48
C ARG A 111 3.56 4.36 -7.85
N SER A 112 3.85 5.55 -7.36
CA SER A 112 3.04 6.75 -7.63
C SER A 112 3.37 7.43 -8.97
N GLY A 113 4.34 6.89 -9.71
CA GLY A 113 4.74 7.34 -11.05
C GLY A 113 5.94 8.28 -11.06
N ILE A 114 6.58 8.52 -9.91
CA ILE A 114 7.71 9.44 -9.79
C ILE A 114 9.00 8.67 -10.05
N THR A 115 9.64 8.98 -11.17
CA THR A 115 10.96 8.44 -11.53
C THR A 115 12.03 9.49 -11.25
N ARG A 116 13.10 9.08 -10.56
CA ARG A 116 14.24 9.97 -10.28
C ARG A 116 14.86 10.47 -11.59
N LYS A 117 15.02 11.78 -11.72
CA LYS A 117 15.96 12.35 -12.70
C LYS A 117 17.38 12.05 -12.20
N LYS A 118 18.13 11.22 -12.92
CA LYS A 118 19.56 11.02 -12.60
C LYS A 118 20.27 12.35 -12.90
N ALA A 119 20.61 13.11 -11.88
CA ALA A 119 21.64 14.13 -12.03
C ALA A 119 22.93 13.40 -12.39
N CYS A 120 23.44 13.63 -13.60
CA CYS A 120 24.80 13.26 -13.93
C CYS A 120 25.72 13.98 -12.94
N LEU A 121 26.56 13.21 -12.27
CA LEU A 121 27.52 13.66 -11.28
C LEU A 121 28.57 14.53 -11.98
N HIS A 122 28.28 15.81 -12.24
CA HIS A 122 29.33 16.78 -12.45
C HIS A 122 29.62 17.38 -11.08
N THR A 123 30.66 16.86 -10.46
CA THR A 123 31.28 17.30 -9.21
C THR A 123 31.21 18.82 -9.07
N VAL A 124 30.44 19.29 -8.10
CA VAL A 124 30.61 20.64 -7.55
C VAL A 124 31.22 20.50 -6.16
N GLU A 125 32.55 20.55 -6.14
CA GLU A 125 33.34 20.96 -4.98
C GLU A 125 32.97 22.41 -4.57
N GLY A 126 31.74 22.62 -4.09
CA GLY A 126 31.17 23.96 -3.90
C GLY A 126 30.77 24.33 -2.48
N ILE A 127 30.84 23.42 -1.50
CA ILE A 127 30.34 23.68 -0.12
C ILE A 127 31.42 23.44 0.96
N LYS A 128 32.69 23.72 0.66
CA LYS A 128 33.76 23.77 1.68
C LYS A 128 34.50 25.10 1.79
N LEU A 129 34.10 26.14 1.05
CA LEU A 129 34.85 27.40 1.00
C LEU A 129 34.29 28.57 1.83
N THR A 130 33.15 28.44 2.50
CA THR A 130 32.63 29.55 3.32
C THR A 130 33.09 29.53 4.78
N SER A 131 33.69 28.44 5.28
CA SER A 131 34.23 28.41 6.64
C SER A 131 35.69 28.86 6.75
N ARG A 132 36.33 29.31 5.67
CA ARG A 132 37.76 29.68 5.68
C ARG A 132 38.04 31.16 5.41
N ILE A 133 37.02 31.97 5.10
CA ILE A 133 37.18 33.41 4.81
C ILE A 133 36.79 34.28 6.03
N LEU A 134 36.19 33.71 7.07
CA LEU A 134 35.84 34.44 8.30
C LEU A 134 36.94 34.47 9.37
N ASP A 135 38.00 33.65 9.27
CA ASP A 135 39.11 33.65 10.24
C ASP A 135 40.26 34.61 9.89
N ASP A 136 40.39 35.05 8.63
CA ASP A 136 41.50 35.95 8.20
C ASP A 136 41.20 37.46 8.37
N MET A 137 39.98 37.83 8.79
CA MET A 137 39.58 39.24 8.98
C MET A 137 39.76 39.75 10.42
N SER A 138 40.36 38.95 11.33
CA SER A 138 40.56 39.31 12.74
C SER A 138 42.03 39.56 13.15
N SER A 139 42.99 39.63 12.23
CA SER A 139 44.43 39.74 12.60
C SER A 139 45.22 40.93 12.06
N HIS A 140 44.57 41.97 11.51
CA HIS A 140 45.20 43.27 11.25
C HIS A 140 44.14 44.35 11.55
N SER A 141 44.28 45.38 12.37
CA SER A 141 45.27 45.86 13.34
C SER A 141 44.45 46.78 14.29
N THR A 142 44.65 46.80 15.60
CA THR A 142 45.55 47.76 16.32
C THR A 142 45.82 49.07 15.60
#